data_AF-A0A453A1Z6-F1
#
_entry.id   AF-A0A453A1Z6-F1
#
_cell.length_a   1.000
_cell.length_b   1.000
_cell.length_c   1.000
_cell.angle_alpha   90.00
_cell.angle_beta   90.00
_cell.angle_gamma   90.00
#
_symmetry.space_group_name_H-M   'P 1'
#
loop_
_entity.id
_entity.type
_entity.pdbx_description
1 polymer ?
#
loop_
_entity_poly.entity_id
_entity_poly.type
_entity_poly.pdbx_seq_one_letter_code
_entity_poly.pdbx_strand_id
1 'polypeptide(L)'
;QRAGFWGVMGHECSGIIPPFIKEFSYSMPKNCAGGNTGVLVNGRELHQKDFDLLVKRGLQRFSEKSYTVDISGNVIDAATGDKLRSLGKLAPTIEKMKRGFGMHVPEEIS
;
A
#
# COMPACT_ATOMS: atom_id res chain seq x y z
N GLN A 1 11.24 -6.18 -2.72
CA GLN A 1 11.57 -5.31 -1.58
C GLN A 1 10.32 -4.49 -1.24
N ARG A 2 10.06 -4.26 0.04
CA ARG A 2 8.83 -3.57 0.49
C ARG A 2 9.11 -2.08 0.56
N ALA A 3 8.28 -1.31 -0.14
CA ALA A 3 8.23 0.14 -0.04
C ALA A 3 6.83 0.51 0.48
N GLY A 4 6.72 1.67 1.10
CA GLY A 4 5.48 2.13 1.70
C GLY A 4 4.97 3.40 1.05
N PHE A 5 3.75 3.77 1.45
CA PHE A 5 3.20 5.10 1.24
C PHE A 5 2.99 5.74 2.60
N TRP A 6 3.09 7.06 2.66
CA TRP A 6 2.84 7.82 3.87
C TRP A 6 2.14 9.13 3.54
N GLY A 7 1.47 9.69 4.54
CA GLY A 7 0.72 10.93 4.44
C GLY A 7 -0.09 11.19 5.69
N VAL A 8 -0.82 12.31 5.69
CA VAL A 8 -1.67 12.71 6.81
C VAL A 8 -2.96 11.90 6.80
N MET A 9 -3.40 11.43 7.97
CA MET A 9 -4.65 10.68 8.11
C MET A 9 -5.83 11.52 7.57
N GLY A 10 -6.63 10.92 6.68
CA GLY A 10 -7.77 11.60 6.05
C GLY A 10 -7.45 12.37 4.76
N HIS A 11 -6.16 12.47 4.38
CA HIS A 11 -5.71 13.16 3.17
C HIS A 11 -5.16 12.19 2.11
N GLU A 12 -4.85 12.72 0.93
CA GLU A 12 -4.16 11.97 -0.12
C GLU A 12 -2.75 11.54 0.32
N CYS A 13 -2.23 10.50 -0.32
CA CYS A 13 -0.86 10.04 -0.12
C CYS A 13 0.14 11.18 -0.38
N SER A 14 0.98 11.48 0.61
CA SER A 14 1.96 12.58 0.56
C SER A 14 3.31 12.14 -0.03
N GLY A 15 3.64 10.84 0.00
CA GLY A 15 4.87 10.37 -0.60
C GLY A 15 5.09 8.86 -0.56
N ILE A 16 6.26 8.44 -1.07
CA ILE A 16 6.76 7.07 -0.99
C ILE A 16 7.73 6.96 0.18
N ILE A 17 7.56 5.95 1.01
CA ILE A 17 8.55 5.57 2.00
C ILE A 17 9.60 4.71 1.28
N PRO A 18 10.90 5.08 1.31
CA PRO A 18 11.94 4.37 0.58
C PRO A 18 12.00 2.87 0.91
N PRO A 19 12.41 2.02 -0.04
CA PRO A 19 12.76 0.63 0.27
C PRO A 19 13.94 0.60 1.25
N PHE A 20 14.18 -0.56 1.88
CA PHE A 20 15.29 -0.83 2.81
C PHE A 20 15.17 -0.25 4.23
N ILE A 21 13.99 0.23 4.63
CA ILE A 21 13.72 0.49 6.05
C ILE A 21 13.58 -0.86 6.78
N LYS A 22 14.48 -1.13 7.74
CA LYS A 22 14.54 -2.40 8.46
C LYS A 22 13.23 -2.70 9.19
N GLU A 23 12.57 -1.66 9.67
CA GLU A 23 11.30 -1.70 10.38
C GLU A 23 10.16 -2.30 9.53
N PHE A 24 10.23 -2.20 8.21
CA PHE A 24 9.25 -2.80 7.28
C PHE A 24 9.50 -4.28 6.99
N SER A 25 10.58 -4.83 7.51
CA SER A 25 10.86 -6.26 7.49
C SER A 25 10.06 -7.00 8.56
N TYR A 26 9.66 -6.31 9.63
CA TYR A 26 8.88 -6.90 10.71
C TYR A 26 7.42 -7.10 10.27
N SER A 27 6.80 -8.14 10.82
CA SER A 27 5.37 -8.36 10.60
C SER A 27 4.59 -7.22 11.25
N MET A 28 3.70 -6.58 10.50
CA MET A 28 2.74 -5.65 11.09
C MET A 28 1.81 -6.42 12.04
N PRO A 29 1.53 -5.91 13.25
CA PRO A 29 0.54 -6.53 14.12
C PRO A 29 -0.84 -6.46 13.47
N LYS A 30 -1.66 -7.49 13.72
CA LYS A 30 -3.03 -7.55 13.19
C LYS A 30 -3.82 -6.32 13.67
N ASN A 31 -4.64 -5.75 12.79
CA ASN A 31 -5.55 -4.63 13.06
C ASN A 31 -4.90 -3.26 13.36
N CYS A 32 -3.60 -3.08 13.14
CA CYS A 32 -2.93 -1.79 13.39
C CYS A 32 -3.25 -0.67 12.39
N ALA A 33 -4.12 -0.90 11.41
CA ALA A 33 -4.35 0.03 10.30
C ALA A 33 -5.78 0.53 10.16
N GLY A 34 -6.68 0.16 11.08
CA GLY A 34 -8.08 0.60 11.05
C GLY A 34 -8.83 0.21 9.76
N GLY A 35 -8.41 -0.90 9.13
CA GLY A 35 -9.13 -1.48 8.00
C GLY A 35 -10.46 -2.07 8.43
N ASN A 36 -11.37 -2.22 7.48
CA ASN A 36 -12.74 -2.68 7.71
C ASN A 36 -13.28 -3.53 6.56
N THR A 37 -12.38 -4.11 5.76
CA THR A 37 -12.73 -4.84 4.53
C THR A 37 -12.47 -6.34 4.64
N GLY A 38 -11.77 -6.79 5.68
CA GLY A 38 -11.25 -8.16 5.79
C GLY A 38 -10.16 -8.49 4.76
N VAL A 39 -9.73 -7.53 3.93
CA VAL A 39 -8.69 -7.73 2.91
C VAL A 39 -7.37 -7.19 3.44
N LEU A 40 -6.34 -8.04 3.45
CA LEU A 40 -5.01 -7.66 3.91
C LEU A 40 -4.07 -7.48 2.73
N VAL A 41 -3.32 -6.38 2.71
CA VAL A 41 -2.21 -6.16 1.78
C VAL A 41 -0.93 -5.94 2.57
N ASN A 42 0.08 -6.78 2.36
CA ASN A 42 1.34 -6.75 3.12
C ASN A 42 1.12 -6.79 4.65
N GLY A 43 0.10 -7.52 5.11
CA GLY A 43 -0.28 -7.63 6.53
C GLY A 43 -1.10 -6.44 7.06
N ARG A 44 -1.42 -5.45 6.22
CA ARG A 44 -2.27 -4.32 6.56
C ARG A 44 -3.70 -4.56 6.07
N GLU A 45 -4.66 -4.57 6.99
CA GLU A 45 -6.07 -4.56 6.58
C GLU A 45 -6.41 -3.22 5.91
N LEU A 46 -7.05 -3.29 4.75
CA LEU A 46 -7.40 -2.10 3.98
C LEU A 46 -8.68 -1.46 4.48
N HIS A 47 -8.71 -0.13 4.43
CA HIS A 47 -9.94 0.64 4.53
C HIS A 47 -10.68 0.59 3.17
N GLN A 48 -12.01 0.72 3.18
CA GLN A 48 -12.85 0.62 1.98
C GLN A 48 -12.37 1.49 0.80
N LYS A 49 -11.97 2.74 1.05
CA LYS A 49 -11.45 3.65 0.01
C LYS A 49 -10.19 3.12 -0.68
N ASP A 50 -9.24 2.61 0.11
CA ASP A 50 -7.98 2.06 -0.40
C ASP A 50 -8.24 0.78 -1.18
N PHE A 51 -9.14 -0.06 -0.67
CA PHE A 51 -9.55 -1.29 -1.35
C PHE A 51 -10.20 -0.99 -2.70
N ASP A 52 -11.15 -0.06 -2.77
CA ASP A 52 -11.78 0.31 -4.04
C ASP A 52 -10.78 0.91 -5.04
N LEU A 53 -9.75 1.63 -4.58
CA LEU A 53 -8.67 2.12 -5.43
C LEU A 53 -7.85 0.98 -6.05
N LEU A 54 -7.50 -0.04 -5.27
CA LEU A 54 -6.76 -1.20 -5.76
C LEU A 54 -7.62 -2.07 -6.68
N VAL A 55 -8.92 -2.24 -6.38
CA VAL A 55 -9.87 -2.94 -7.25
C VAL A 55 -9.99 -2.25 -8.60
N LYS A 56 -10.06 -0.91 -8.63
CA LYS A 56 -10.04 -0.14 -9.89
C LYS A 56 -8.76 -0.36 -10.71
N ARG A 57 -7.64 -0.70 -10.06
CA ARG A 57 -6.37 -1.06 -10.72
C ARG A 57 -6.26 -2.53 -11.10
N GLY A 58 -7.25 -3.35 -10.76
CA GLY A 58 -7.31 -4.76 -11.14
C GLY A 58 -7.09 -5.75 -10.01
N LEU A 59 -7.09 -5.31 -8.74
CA LEU A 59 -7.11 -6.24 -7.61
C LEU A 59 -8.46 -6.98 -7.60
N GLN A 60 -8.41 -8.29 -7.45
CA GLN A 60 -9.62 -9.11 -7.41
C GLN A 60 -10.42 -8.82 -6.13
N ARG A 61 -11.73 -8.64 -6.27
CA ARG A 61 -12.64 -8.28 -5.18
C ARG A 61 -13.08 -9.52 -4.40
N PHE A 62 -12.14 -10.20 -3.77
CA PHE A 62 -12.43 -11.32 -2.86
C PHE A 62 -12.29 -10.84 -1.41
N SER A 63 -13.36 -10.97 -0.62
CA SER A 63 -13.33 -10.77 0.82
C SER A 63 -12.44 -11.82 1.49
N GLU A 64 -11.82 -11.47 2.62
CA GLU A 64 -11.01 -12.37 3.45
C GLU A 64 -9.71 -12.90 2.83
N LYS A 65 -9.23 -12.27 1.75
CA LYS A 65 -7.95 -12.60 1.12
C LYS A 65 -6.81 -11.72 1.61
N SER A 66 -5.62 -12.34 1.68
CA SER A 66 -4.37 -11.67 1.97
C SER A 66 -3.49 -11.64 0.72
N TYR A 67 -2.94 -10.48 0.39
CA TYR A 67 -2.08 -10.26 -0.76
C TYR A 67 -0.74 -9.67 -0.34
N THR A 68 0.32 -10.03 -1.05
CA THR A 68 1.60 -9.32 -1.01
C THR A 68 1.72 -8.47 -2.27
N VAL A 69 2.04 -7.19 -2.11
CA VAL A 69 2.19 -6.26 -3.25
C VAL A 69 3.51 -5.51 -3.14
N ASP A 70 4.27 -5.47 -4.24
CA ASP A 70 5.51 -4.69 -4.33
C ASP A 70 5.31 -3.31 -4.99
N ILE A 71 6.36 -2.48 -5.00
CA ILE A 71 6.30 -1.12 -5.55
C ILE A 71 6.05 -1.08 -7.07
N SER A 72 6.40 -2.16 -7.78
CA SER A 72 6.14 -2.33 -9.20
C SER A 72 4.68 -2.72 -9.47
N GLY A 73 3.90 -2.97 -8.41
CA GLY A 73 2.50 -3.39 -8.47
C GLY A 73 2.32 -4.88 -8.70
N ASN A 74 3.37 -5.70 -8.54
CA ASN A 74 3.22 -7.14 -8.63
C ASN A 74 2.42 -7.64 -7.42
N VAL A 75 1.36 -8.40 -7.67
CA VAL A 75 0.47 -8.94 -6.64
C VAL A 75 0.70 -10.44 -6.53
N ILE A 76 0.82 -10.92 -5.30
CA ILE A 76 0.95 -12.34 -4.97
C ILE A 76 -0.14 -12.68 -3.96
N ASP A 77 -0.90 -13.76 -4.17
CA ASP A 77 -1.80 -14.31 -3.16
C ASP A 77 -0.97 -14.87 -2.00
N ALA A 78 -1.18 -14.38 -0.78
CA ALA A 78 -0.36 -14.76 0.36
C ALA A 78 -0.62 -16.19 0.86
N ALA A 79 -1.75 -16.79 0.50
CA ALA A 79 -2.10 -18.16 0.87
C ALA A 79 -1.57 -19.18 -0.12
N THR A 80 -1.68 -18.91 -1.43
CA THR A 80 -1.26 -19.87 -2.48
C THR A 80 0.13 -19.59 -3.04
N GLY A 81 0.63 -18.36 -2.93
CA GLY A 81 1.86 -17.92 -3.59
C GLY A 81 1.68 -17.58 -5.07
N ASP A 82 0.46 -17.61 -5.59
CA ASP A 82 0.19 -17.36 -7.01
C ASP A 82 0.41 -15.89 -7.38
N LYS A 83 1.09 -15.67 -8.50
CA LYS A 83 1.23 -14.33 -9.08
C LYS A 83 -0.06 -13.95 -9.79
N LEU A 84 -0.67 -12.86 -9.33
CA LEU A 84 -1.88 -12.30 -9.91
C LEU A 84 -1.54 -11.18 -10.89
N ARG A 85 -2.58 -10.66 -11.55
CA ARG A 85 -2.45 -9.53 -12.47
C ARG A 85 -1.81 -8.34 -11.73
N SER A 86 -0.77 -7.77 -12.34
CA SER A 86 -0.11 -6.57 -11.82
C SER A 86 -1.08 -5.38 -11.80
N LEU A 87 -1.01 -4.58 -10.74
CA LEU A 87 -1.76 -3.32 -10.59
C LEU A 87 -1.10 -2.15 -11.32
N GLY A 88 0.05 -2.40 -11.98
CA GLY A 88 0.95 -1.37 -12.48
C GLY A 88 1.65 -0.61 -11.34
N LYS A 89 2.54 0.32 -11.69
CA LYS A 89 3.25 1.15 -10.71
C LYS A 89 2.24 1.81 -9.77
N LEU A 90 2.44 1.65 -8.46
CA LEU A 90 1.43 2.09 -7.47
C LEU A 90 1.38 3.60 -7.28
N ALA A 91 2.46 4.34 -7.53
CA ALA A 91 2.47 5.79 -7.43
C ALA A 91 3.32 6.48 -8.51
N PRO A 92 2.89 6.38 -9.78
CA PRO A 92 3.62 6.97 -10.89
C PRO A 92 3.65 8.50 -10.79
N THR A 93 2.61 9.12 -10.23
CA THR A 93 2.53 10.58 -10.04
C THR A 93 3.52 11.06 -8.99
N ILE A 94 3.63 10.36 -7.85
CA ILE A 94 4.56 10.71 -6.76
C ILE A 94 6.01 10.56 -7.23
N GLU A 95 6.31 9.47 -7.95
CA GLU A 95 7.62 9.24 -8.58
C GLU A 95 7.95 10.35 -9.59
N LYS A 96 7.01 10.70 -10.50
CA LYS A 96 7.18 11.76 -11.49
C LYS A 96 7.41 13.13 -10.85
N MET A 97 6.71 13.42 -9.76
CA MET A 97 6.86 14.67 -9.02
C MET A 97 8.06 14.68 -8.07
N LYS A 98 8.81 13.57 -7.96
CA LYS A 98 9.91 13.39 -6.99
C LYS A 98 9.50 13.74 -5.56
N ARG A 99 8.23 13.50 -5.20
CA ARG A 99 7.67 13.77 -3.87
C ARG A 99 7.90 12.57 -2.94
N GLY A 100 8.13 12.82 -1.66
CA GLY A 100 8.31 11.77 -0.66
C GLY A 100 9.76 11.40 -0.31
N PHE A 101 10.76 12.21 -0.66
CA PHE A 101 12.09 12.09 -0.06
C PHE A 101 12.07 12.59 1.39
N GLY A 102 11.60 11.72 2.30
CA GLY A 102 11.64 11.93 3.75
C GLY A 102 10.32 12.33 4.40
N MET A 103 10.27 12.01 5.70
CA MET A 103 9.33 12.29 6.80
C MET A 103 8.53 13.60 6.96
N HIS A 104 8.63 14.60 6.07
CA HIS A 104 8.07 15.95 6.30
C HIS A 104 6.66 16.22 5.73
N VAL A 105 5.71 16.65 6.58
CA VAL A 105 4.38 17.13 6.14
C VAL A 105 4.55 18.46 5.40
N PRO A 106 4.12 18.60 4.13
CA PRO A 106 4.20 19.88 3.42
C PRO A 106 3.39 20.97 4.14
N GLU A 107 3.92 22.20 4.21
CA GLU A 107 3.27 23.37 4.85
C GLU A 107 1.89 23.70 4.27
N GLU A 108 1.60 23.23 3.05
CA GLU A 108 0.30 23.40 2.40
C GLU A 108 -0.82 22.54 3.01
N ILE A 109 -0.46 21.54 3.83
CA ILE A 109 -1.36 20.52 4.41
C ILE A 109 -1.42 20.65 5.96
N SER A 110 -0.65 21.58 6.55
CA SER A 110 -0.61 21.81 8.01
C SER A 110 -1.73 22.72 8.51
#